data_AF-L9LFA3-F1
#
_entry.id   AF-L9LFA3-F1
#
_cell.length_a   1.000
_cell.length_b   1.000
_cell.length_c   1.000
_cell.angle_alpha   90.00
_cell.angle_beta   90.00
_cell.angle_gamma   90.00
#
_symmetry.space_group_name_H-M   'P 1'
#
loop_
_entity.id
_entity.type
_entity.pdbx_description
1 polymer ?
#
loop_
_entity_poly.entity_id
_entity_poly.type
_entity_poly.pdbx_seq_one_letter_code
_entity_poly.pdbx_strand_id
1 'polypeptide(L)'
;MLRNHPLALELLLLLLLPCAVQVKLELGHRAQVRKKPTVEGFTHDWMVFVRGPEHSNIQHFVEKVVFHLHESFPRPKRGLSCS
;
A
#
# COMPACT_ATOMS: atom_id res chain seq x y z
N MET A 1 -15.73 -9.70 28.94
CA MET A 1 -15.54 -10.68 27.85
C MET A 1 -14.29 -10.29 27.07
N LEU A 2 -13.16 -10.93 27.37
CA LEU A 2 -11.93 -10.80 26.59
C LEU A 2 -12.23 -11.38 25.20
N ARG A 3 -12.38 -10.52 24.19
CA ARG A 3 -12.39 -10.99 22.81
C ARG A 3 -11.03 -11.63 22.58
N ASN A 4 -11.00 -12.96 22.50
CA ASN A 4 -9.87 -13.71 21.99
C ASN A 4 -9.53 -13.12 20.62
N HIS A 5 -8.47 -12.32 20.60
CA HIS A 5 -8.05 -11.56 19.45
C HIS A 5 -7.27 -12.53 18.54
N PRO A 6 -7.63 -12.68 17.26
CA PRO A 6 -6.94 -13.58 16.33
C PRO A 6 -5.43 -13.33 16.20
N LEU A 7 -4.95 -12.16 16.66
CA LEU A 7 -3.53 -11.80 16.67
C LEU A 7 -2.71 -12.55 17.73
N ALA A 8 -3.31 -12.99 18.83
CA ALA A 8 -2.57 -13.68 19.90
C ALA A 8 -2.11 -15.08 19.46
N LEU A 9 -2.92 -15.77 18.66
CA LEU A 9 -2.60 -17.09 18.09
C LEU A 9 -1.56 -16.98 16.97
N GLU A 10 -1.62 -15.94 16.12
CA GLU A 10 -0.58 -15.66 15.11
C GLU A 10 0.78 -15.38 15.76
N LEU A 11 0.82 -14.55 16.79
CA LEU A 11 2.06 -14.24 17.53
C LEU A 11 2.66 -15.49 18.18
N LEU A 12 1.82 -16.37 18.76
CA LEU A 12 2.29 -17.63 19.36
C LEU A 12 2.87 -18.59 18.32
N LEU A 13 2.28 -18.68 17.12
CA LEU A 13 2.77 -19.54 16.04
C LEU A 13 4.13 -19.06 15.50
N LEU A 14 4.32 -17.74 15.37
CA LEU A 14 5.60 -17.14 14.95
C LEU A 14 6.73 -17.42 15.95
N LEU A 15 6.42 -17.52 17.24
CA LEU A 15 7.40 -17.81 18.30
C LEU A 15 7.84 -19.29 18.36
N LEU A 16 7.09 -20.20 17.71
CA LEU A 16 7.38 -21.65 17.71
C LEU A 16 8.17 -22.11 16.47
N LEU A 17 8.39 -21.24 15.48
CA LEU A 17 9.17 -21.54 14.28
C LEU A 17 10.65 -21.17 14.49
N PRO A 18 11.62 -21.98 13.99
CA PRO A 18 13.05 -21.68 14.13
C PRO A 18 13.48 -20.39 13.40
N CYS A 19 12.67 -19.90 12.45
CA CYS A 19 12.78 -18.57 11.87
C CYS A 19 11.44 -18.15 11.28
N ALA A 20 10.98 -16.94 11.60
CA ALA A 20 9.81 -16.34 10.98
C ALA A 20 10.06 -14.85 10.73
N VAL A 21 9.71 -14.36 9.54
CA VAL A 21 9.85 -12.95 9.15
C VAL A 21 8.47 -12.39 8.92
N GLN A 22 8.13 -11.31 9.65
CA GLN A 22 6.90 -10.56 9.45
C GLN A 22 7.24 -9.15 8.98
N VAL A 23 6.64 -8.72 7.88
CA VAL A 23 6.75 -7.36 7.36
C VAL A 23 5.42 -6.64 7.44
N LYS A 24 5.46 -5.32 7.56
CA LYS A 24 4.27 -4.46 7.53
C LYS A 24 4.41 -3.47 6.38
N LEU A 25 3.35 -3.35 5.60
CA LEU A 25 3.21 -2.36 4.54
C LEU A 25 1.95 -1.54 4.82
N GLU A 26 2.03 -0.25 4.55
CA GLU A 26 0.90 0.67 4.56
C GLU A 26 0.52 0.99 3.11
N LEU A 27 -0.74 0.74 2.79
CA LEU A 27 -1.35 1.11 1.52
C LEU A 27 -2.32 2.26 1.79
N GLY A 28 -2.27 3.29 0.97
CA GLY A 28 -3.10 4.47 1.18
C GLY A 28 -3.29 5.31 -0.06
N HIS A 29 -4.16 6.31 0.07
CA HIS A 29 -4.44 7.28 -0.97
C HIS A 29 -4.84 8.62 -0.37
N ARG A 30 -4.74 9.68 -1.17
CA ARG A 30 -5.35 10.98 -0.92
C ARG A 30 -6.07 11.41 -2.17
N ALA A 31 -7.28 11.94 -2.02
CA ALA A 31 -8.04 12.53 -3.10
C ALA A 31 -8.53 13.90 -2.65
N GLN A 32 -8.41 14.89 -3.54
CA GLN A 32 -8.84 16.25 -3.30
C GLN A 32 -9.72 16.72 -4.45
N VAL A 33 -10.89 17.25 -4.09
CA VAL A 33 -11.80 17.87 -5.05
C VAL A 33 -11.13 19.12 -5.63
N ARG A 34 -11.12 19.22 -6.96
CA ARG A 34 -10.61 20.40 -7.66
C ARG A 34 -11.62 21.53 -7.56
N LYS A 35 -11.14 22.77 -7.42
CA LYS A 35 -12.00 23.98 -7.45
C LYS A 35 -12.72 24.14 -8.80
N LYS A 36 -12.07 23.73 -9.89
CA LYS A 36 -12.61 23.67 -11.25
C LYS A 36 -12.16 22.38 -11.92
N PRO A 37 -13.03 21.67 -12.66
CA PRO A 37 -12.63 20.49 -13.42
C PRO A 37 -11.54 20.80 -14.45
N THR A 38 -10.78 19.78 -14.86
CA THR A 38 -9.86 19.91 -16.01
C THR A 38 -10.62 20.11 -17.31
N VAL A 39 -9.91 20.41 -18.41
CA VAL A 39 -10.53 20.55 -19.74
C VAL A 39 -11.17 19.23 -20.17
N GLU A 40 -10.60 18.10 -19.77
CA GLU A 40 -11.14 16.76 -20.00
C GLU A 40 -12.27 16.38 -19.04
N GLY A 41 -12.61 17.25 -18.08
CA GLY A 41 -13.69 17.02 -17.11
C GLY A 41 -13.29 16.31 -15.82
N PHE A 42 -12.00 16.11 -15.54
CA PHE A 42 -11.58 15.47 -14.29
C PHE A 42 -11.84 16.38 -13.08
N THR A 43 -12.49 15.84 -12.06
CA THR A 43 -12.98 16.59 -10.90
C THR A 43 -12.10 16.48 -9.66
N HIS A 44 -11.19 15.51 -9.61
CA HIS A 44 -10.36 15.22 -8.46
C HIS A 44 -8.89 15.09 -8.86
N ASP A 45 -8.02 15.61 -8.00
CA ASP A 45 -6.61 15.23 -7.97
C ASP A 45 -6.43 14.14 -6.93
N TRP A 46 -5.68 13.10 -7.25
CA TRP A 46 -5.49 11.98 -6.33
C TRP A 46 -4.09 11.39 -6.45
N MET A 47 -3.65 10.77 -5.36
CA MET A 47 -2.43 9.97 -5.30
C MET A 47 -2.70 8.69 -4.52
N VAL A 48 -2.02 7.62 -4.90
CA VAL A 48 -2.00 6.33 -4.18
C VAL A 48 -0.55 5.99 -3.83
N PHE A 49 -0.32 5.27 -2.74
CA PHE A 49 1.02 4.90 -2.31
C PHE A 49 1.07 3.54 -1.62
N VAL A 50 2.27 2.95 -1.63
CA VAL A 50 2.70 1.82 -0.79
C VAL A 50 3.94 2.28 -0.05
N ARG A 51 4.00 2.09 1.27
CA ARG A 51 5.15 2.49 2.10
C ARG A 51 5.33 1.57 3.30
N GLY A 52 6.46 1.69 4.00
CA GLY A 52 6.64 1.09 5.32
C GLY A 52 6.01 1.94 6.43
N PRO A 53 5.66 1.34 7.58
CA PRO A 53 5.19 2.09 8.74
C PRO A 53 6.29 3.01 9.28
N GLU A 54 5.90 4.15 9.86
CA GLU A 54 6.81 5.09 10.50
C GLU A 54 8.00 5.52 9.62
N HIS A 55 7.81 5.58 8.30
CA HIS A 55 8.85 5.89 7.30
C HIS A 55 9.96 4.81 7.15
N SER A 56 9.69 3.57 7.58
CA SER A 56 10.58 2.43 7.38
C SER A 56 10.91 2.22 5.89
N ASN A 57 12.18 1.93 5.59
CA ASN A 57 12.62 1.66 4.22
C ASN A 57 12.23 0.24 3.77
N ILE A 58 11.30 0.14 2.82
CA ILE A 58 10.82 -1.14 2.28
C ILE A 58 11.62 -1.64 1.07
N GLN A 59 12.52 -0.81 0.52
CA GLN A 59 13.30 -1.13 -0.68
C GLN A 59 14.24 -2.33 -0.47
N HIS A 60 14.58 -2.63 0.78
CA HIS A 60 15.41 -3.80 1.14
C HIS A 60 14.79 -5.14 0.73
N PHE A 61 13.45 -5.21 0.62
CA PHE A 61 12.74 -6.45 0.31
C PHE A 61 11.64 -6.28 -0.76
N VAL A 62 11.44 -5.06 -1.26
CA VAL A 62 10.50 -4.77 -2.36
C VAL A 62 11.31 -4.37 -3.59
N GLU A 63 11.26 -5.18 -4.65
CA GLU A 63 11.89 -4.87 -5.95
C GLU A 63 11.15 -3.75 -6.68
N LYS A 64 9.82 -3.87 -6.77
CA LYS A 64 8.96 -2.92 -7.49
C LYS A 64 7.53 -2.95 -6.98
N VAL A 65 6.82 -1.86 -7.22
CA VAL A 65 5.37 -1.73 -7.00
C VAL A 65 4.69 -1.49 -8.34
N VAL A 66 3.63 -2.25 -8.63
CA VAL A 66 2.85 -2.10 -9.86
C VAL A 66 1.42 -1.69 -9.50
N PHE A 67 1.00 -0.54 -9.99
CA PHE A 67 -0.37 -0.06 -9.87
C PHE A 67 -1.15 -0.42 -11.14
N HIS A 68 -2.25 -1.14 -10.96
CA HIS A 68 -3.22 -1.45 -12.01
C HIS A 68 -4.36 -0.45 -11.92
N LEU A 69 -4.34 0.58 -12.77
CA LEU A 69 -5.39 1.59 -12.86
C LEU A 69 -6.52 1.11 -13.77
N HIS A 70 -7.68 1.77 -13.66
CA HIS A 70 -8.80 1.54 -14.57
C HIS A 70 -8.38 1.81 -16.03
N GLU A 71 -8.93 1.05 -16.98
CA GLU A 71 -8.53 1.05 -18.39
C GLU A 71 -8.76 2.38 -19.10
N SER A 72 -9.64 3.23 -18.56
CA SER A 72 -9.84 4.61 -19.04
C SER A 72 -8.59 5.49 -18.86
N PHE A 73 -7.64 5.09 -18.01
CA PHE A 73 -6.39 5.83 -17.84
C PHE A 73 -5.37 5.41 -18.89
N PRO A 74 -4.66 6.37 -19.51
CA PRO A 74 -3.58 6.03 -20.43
C PRO A 74 -2.47 5.31 -19.68
N ARG A 75 -2.00 4.20 -20.26
CA ARG A 75 -0.99 3.30 -19.66
C ARG A 75 -1.43 2.85 -18.25
N PRO A 76 -2.49 2.04 -18.15
CA PRO A 76 -3.12 1.73 -16.88
C PRO A 76 -2.22 0.91 -15.94
N LYS A 77 -1.23 0.18 -16.47
CA LYS A 77 -0.20 -0.51 -15.67
C LYS A 77 1.00 0.41 -15.44
N ARG A 78 1.16 0.91 -14.20
CA ARG A 78 2.26 1.81 -13.81
C ARG A 78 3.21 1.11 -12.84
N GLY A 79 4.47 0.90 -13.23
CA GLY A 79 5.50 0.30 -12.38
C GLY A 79 6.45 1.34 -11.78
N LEU A 80 6.75 1.22 -10.49
CA LEU A 80 7.78 1.96 -9.78
C LEU A 80 8.82 0.97 -9.25
N SER A 81 10.07 1.08 -9.69
CA SER A 81 11.17 0.26 -9.19
C SER A 81 11.79 0.91 -7.95
N CYS A 82 12.13 0.09 -6.97
CA CYS A 82 12.94 0.49 -5.82
C CYS A 82 14.42 0.39 -6.23
N SER A 83 15.18 1.48 -6.09
CA SER A 83 16.60 1.58 -6.45
C SER A 83 17.39 2.16 -5.30
#